data_AF-A0A8X7R804-F1
#
_entry.id   AF-A0A8X7R804-F1
#
_cell.length_a   1.000
_cell.length_b   1.000
_cell.length_c   1.000
_cell.angle_alpha   90.00
_cell.angle_beta   90.00
_cell.angle_gamma   90.00
#
_symmetry.space_group_name_H-M   'P 1'
#
loop_
_entity.id
_entity.type
_entity.pdbx_description
1 polymer ?
#
loop_
_entity_poly.entity_id
_entity_poly.type
_entity_poly.pdbx_seq_one_letter_code
_entity_poly.pdbx_strand_id
1 'polypeptide(L)'
;MAEASKYLRLLQKHSPNSLETHLLSFEVNMRKEKFLLAFQAVKQLLKLDAENPDSHRSLVKFFLKTGSTSSPTTEAEKLRCSVLEAFPSISQLQNKSLVEANKEFLGRHEDSLVHRAAYAEMLCLLDPSRKTEAIKLIEDSTNKVLGVAREWKLKDCIAVHKLLETVFLDSEAASSKRSSVMPDSVYNSSLKSNENGDTPNHPMGQTELNDGQLEAFKSLTVST
;
A
#
# COMPACT_ATOMS: atom_id res chain seq x y z
N MET A 1 -13.04 -19.73 7.80
CA MET A 1 -14.04 -18.66 7.47
C MET A 1 -15.18 -18.52 8.48
N ALA A 2 -15.60 -19.56 9.21
CA ALA A 2 -16.66 -19.47 10.21
C ALA A 2 -16.30 -18.54 11.39
N GLU A 3 -15.10 -18.70 11.95
CA GLU A 3 -14.61 -17.89 13.07
C GLU A 3 -14.51 -16.39 12.73
N ALA A 4 -13.92 -16.05 11.57
CA ALA A 4 -13.88 -14.67 11.08
C ALA A 4 -15.27 -14.03 10.96
N SER A 5 -16.29 -14.82 10.61
CA SER A 5 -17.67 -14.32 10.51
C SER A 5 -18.27 -13.98 11.89
N LYS A 6 -17.84 -14.68 12.96
CA LYS A 6 -18.26 -14.41 14.34
C LYS A 6 -17.69 -13.09 14.83
N TYR A 7 -16.38 -12.88 14.65
CA TYR A 7 -15.73 -11.61 15.00
C TYR A 7 -16.24 -10.43 14.17
N LEU A 8 -16.47 -10.64 12.87
CA LEU A 8 -17.04 -9.60 12.02
C LEU A 8 -18.42 -9.13 12.52
N ARG A 9 -19.29 -10.05 12.96
CA ARG A 9 -20.59 -9.67 13.55
C ARG A 9 -20.42 -8.83 14.81
N LEU A 10 -19.44 -9.15 15.65
CA LEU A 10 -19.14 -8.38 16.84
C LEU A 10 -18.68 -6.96 16.48
N LEU A 11 -17.78 -6.83 15.51
CA LEU A 11 -17.31 -5.53 15.03
C LEU A 11 -18.44 -4.70 14.42
N GLN A 12 -19.30 -5.31 13.59
CA GLN A 12 -20.46 -4.62 13.02
C GLN A 12 -21.47 -4.16 14.09
N LYS A 13 -21.59 -4.91 15.20
CA LYS A 13 -22.46 -4.54 16.31
C LYS A 13 -21.91 -3.39 17.16
N HIS A 14 -20.60 -3.39 17.42
CA HIS A 14 -19.98 -2.47 18.38
C HIS A 14 -19.23 -1.30 17.74
N SER A 15 -18.83 -1.43 16.47
CA SER A 15 -18.05 -0.44 15.73
C SER A 15 -18.59 -0.22 14.29
N PRO A 16 -19.91 0.02 14.09
CA PRO A 16 -20.49 0.13 12.74
C PRO A 16 -19.99 1.34 11.94
N ASN A 17 -19.36 2.32 12.60
CA ASN A 17 -18.84 3.53 11.94
C ASN A 17 -17.31 3.49 11.75
N SER A 18 -16.65 2.36 12.04
CA SER A 18 -15.22 2.17 11.77
C SER A 18 -15.01 1.74 10.33
N LEU A 19 -14.05 2.38 9.66
CA LEU A 19 -13.68 2.03 8.29
C LEU A 19 -13.12 0.60 8.22
N GLU A 20 -12.27 0.23 9.18
CA GLU A 20 -11.63 -1.08 9.31
C GLU A 20 -12.66 -2.21 9.44
N THR A 21 -13.78 -1.95 10.12
CA THR A 21 -14.89 -2.91 10.23
C THR A 21 -15.48 -3.24 8.87
N HIS A 22 -15.68 -2.23 8.01
CA HIS A 22 -16.22 -2.44 6.67
C HIS A 22 -15.18 -2.95 5.69
N LEU A 23 -13.90 -2.62 5.85
CA LEU A 23 -12.81 -3.23 5.08
C LEU A 23 -12.76 -4.74 5.33
N LEU A 24 -12.81 -5.14 6.60
CA LEU A 24 -12.87 -6.56 6.96
C LEU A 24 -14.16 -7.22 6.46
N SER A 25 -15.29 -6.51 6.54
CA SER A 25 -16.57 -6.99 5.99
C SER A 25 -16.48 -7.28 4.50
N PHE A 26 -15.90 -6.36 3.73
CA PHE A 26 -15.66 -6.52 2.31
C PHE A 26 -14.80 -7.76 2.04
N GLU A 27 -13.63 -7.82 2.67
CA GLU A 27 -12.65 -8.91 2.52
C GLU A 27 -13.23 -10.30 2.85
N VAL A 28 -13.99 -10.42 3.95
CA VAL A 28 -14.63 -11.68 4.35
C VAL A 28 -15.73 -12.07 3.37
N ASN A 29 -16.57 -11.11 2.95
CA ASN A 29 -17.68 -11.40 2.05
C ASN A 29 -17.22 -11.71 0.62
N MET A 30 -16.14 -11.07 0.15
CA MET A 30 -15.51 -11.39 -1.14
C MET A 30 -14.97 -12.82 -1.17
N ARG A 31 -14.24 -13.26 -0.14
CA ARG A 31 -13.75 -14.65 -0.04
C ARG A 31 -14.86 -15.70 0.09
N LYS A 32 -16.04 -15.30 0.58
CA LYS A 32 -17.23 -16.17 0.70
C LYS A 32 -18.19 -16.04 -0.48
N GLU A 33 -17.83 -15.26 -1.50
CA GLU A 33 -18.64 -14.98 -2.68
C GLU A 33 -20.04 -14.42 -2.34
N LYS A 34 -20.15 -13.70 -1.22
CA LYS A 34 -21.37 -13.01 -0.80
C LYS A 34 -21.42 -11.61 -1.38
N PHE A 35 -21.58 -11.52 -2.71
CA PHE A 35 -21.44 -10.27 -3.46
C PHE A 35 -22.34 -9.12 -2.97
N LEU A 36 -23.59 -9.39 -2.59
CA LEU A 36 -24.47 -8.35 -2.02
C LEU A 36 -23.93 -7.76 -0.72
N LEU A 37 -23.40 -8.60 0.17
CA LEU A 37 -22.85 -8.14 1.44
C LEU A 37 -21.49 -7.45 1.24
N ALA A 38 -20.69 -7.91 0.28
CA ALA A 38 -19.48 -7.22 -0.13
C ALA A 38 -19.80 -5.83 -0.71
N PHE A 39 -20.82 -5.74 -1.56
CA PHE A 39 -21.29 -4.47 -2.11
C PHE A 39 -21.82 -3.53 -1.03
N GLN A 40 -22.60 -4.05 -0.09
CA GLN A 40 -23.04 -3.29 1.07
C GLN A 40 -21.86 -2.73 1.87
N ALA A 41 -20.80 -3.53 2.07
CA ALA A 41 -19.58 -3.07 2.73
C ALA A 41 -18.89 -1.95 1.94
N VAL A 42 -18.76 -2.08 0.62
CA VAL A 42 -18.23 -1.00 -0.25
C VAL A 42 -19.05 0.27 -0.12
N LYS A 43 -20.39 0.20 -0.15
CA LYS A 43 -21.24 1.38 0.05
C LYS A 43 -21.00 2.07 1.41
N GLN A 44 -20.76 1.30 2.46
CA GLN A 44 -20.44 1.87 3.77
C GLN A 44 -19.03 2.49 3.80
N LEU A 45 -18.05 1.87 3.16
CA LEU A 45 -16.70 2.43 3.02
C LEU A 45 -16.74 3.79 2.32
N LEU A 46 -17.40 3.88 1.16
CA LEU A 46 -17.53 5.14 0.42
C LEU A 46 -18.33 6.21 1.20
N LYS A 47 -19.28 5.78 2.03
CA LYS A 47 -20.06 6.69 2.89
C LYS A 47 -19.21 7.25 4.03
N LEU A 48 -18.33 6.45 4.62
CA LEU A 48 -17.48 6.85 5.74
C LEU A 48 -16.31 7.70 5.28
N ASP A 49 -15.60 7.25 4.25
CA ASP A 49 -14.48 7.97 3.67
C ASP A 49 -14.30 7.56 2.20
N ALA A 50 -14.81 8.42 1.33
CA ALA A 50 -14.76 8.30 -0.12
C ALA A 50 -13.35 8.46 -0.69
N GLU A 51 -12.49 9.21 0.00
CA GLU A 51 -11.14 9.53 -0.46
C GLU A 51 -10.13 8.49 0.02
N ASN A 52 -10.51 7.62 0.95
CA ASN A 52 -9.60 6.63 1.51
C ASN A 52 -9.01 5.68 0.44
N PRO A 53 -7.68 5.43 0.46
CA PRO A 53 -7.02 4.49 -0.44
C PRO A 53 -7.62 3.07 -0.41
N ASP A 54 -8.00 2.55 0.76
CA ASP A 54 -8.53 1.20 0.91
C ASP A 54 -10.01 1.10 0.52
N SER A 55 -10.77 2.19 0.70
CA SER A 55 -12.12 2.33 0.12
C SER A 55 -12.06 2.22 -1.40
N HIS A 56 -11.13 2.95 -2.03
CA HIS A 56 -10.91 2.91 -3.48
C HIS A 56 -10.48 1.52 -3.97
N ARG A 57 -9.50 0.89 -3.29
CA ARG A 57 -9.11 -0.50 -3.59
C ARG A 57 -10.29 -1.46 -3.54
N SER A 58 -11.11 -1.35 -2.49
CA SER A 58 -12.27 -2.24 -2.30
C SER A 58 -13.29 -2.06 -3.42
N LEU A 59 -13.55 -0.81 -3.85
CA LEU A 59 -14.42 -0.49 -4.96
C LEU A 59 -13.96 -1.12 -6.28
N VAL A 60 -12.69 -0.89 -6.66
CA VAL A 60 -12.15 -1.40 -7.92
C VAL A 60 -12.08 -2.93 -7.90
N LYS A 61 -11.58 -3.54 -6.81
CA LYS A 61 -11.51 -5.00 -6.66
C LYS A 61 -12.89 -5.66 -6.73
N PHE A 62 -13.91 -5.03 -6.14
CA PHE A 62 -15.28 -5.52 -6.21
C PHE A 62 -15.75 -5.63 -7.66
N PHE A 63 -15.69 -4.54 -8.41
CA PHE A 63 -16.24 -4.49 -9.75
C PHE A 63 -15.42 -5.24 -10.79
N LEU A 64 -14.09 -5.27 -10.63
CA LEU A 64 -13.24 -6.14 -11.43
C LEU A 64 -13.66 -7.60 -11.26
N LYS A 65 -13.84 -8.07 -10.02
CA LYS A 65 -14.22 -9.45 -9.75
C LYS A 65 -15.64 -9.78 -10.20
N THR A 66 -16.58 -8.84 -10.08
CA THR A 66 -17.98 -9.08 -10.49
C THR A 66 -18.18 -8.98 -12.01
N GLY A 67 -17.40 -8.14 -12.70
CA GLY A 67 -17.53 -7.89 -14.15
C GLY A 67 -16.91 -8.97 -15.04
N SER A 68 -16.11 -9.89 -14.52
CA SER A 68 -15.38 -10.89 -15.32
C SER A 68 -16.15 -12.16 -15.69
N THR A 69 -17.48 -12.24 -15.57
CA THR A 69 -18.21 -13.49 -15.86
C THR A 69 -19.12 -13.42 -17.09
N SER A 70 -19.08 -14.50 -17.88
CA SER A 70 -19.96 -14.78 -19.00
C SER A 70 -21.43 -14.87 -18.56
N SER A 71 -22.32 -14.88 -19.57
CA SER A 71 -23.79 -14.88 -19.46
C SER A 71 -24.34 -15.57 -18.19
N PRO A 72 -25.24 -14.93 -17.42
CA PRO A 72 -25.75 -15.47 -16.18
C PRO A 72 -26.57 -16.74 -16.41
N THR A 73 -26.03 -17.87 -15.99
CA THR A 73 -26.67 -19.21 -16.02
C THR A 73 -27.35 -19.58 -14.70
N THR A 74 -27.01 -18.91 -13.60
CA THR A 74 -27.50 -19.19 -12.24
C THR A 74 -28.16 -17.96 -11.59
N GLU A 75 -29.04 -18.19 -10.61
CA GLU A 75 -29.66 -17.12 -9.81
C GLU A 75 -28.61 -16.23 -9.10
N ALA A 76 -27.49 -16.82 -8.68
CA ALA A 76 -26.36 -16.08 -8.10
C ALA A 76 -25.69 -15.13 -9.11
N GLU A 77 -25.63 -15.52 -10.39
CA GLU A 77 -25.12 -14.66 -11.46
C GLU A 77 -26.12 -13.58 -11.83
N LYS A 78 -27.43 -13.86 -11.84
CA LYS A 78 -28.47 -12.82 -12.00
C LYS A 78 -28.38 -11.76 -10.90
N LEU A 79 -28.16 -12.19 -9.66
CA LEU A 79 -27.96 -11.30 -8.51
C LEU A 79 -26.65 -10.49 -8.63
N ARG A 80 -25.60 -11.07 -9.22
CA ARG A 80 -24.36 -10.36 -9.51
C ARG A 80 -24.57 -9.30 -10.60
N CYS A 81 -25.30 -9.65 -11.66
CA CYS A 81 -25.70 -8.73 -12.71
C CYS A 81 -26.53 -7.56 -12.14
N SER A 82 -27.50 -7.81 -11.27
CA SER A 82 -28.29 -6.72 -10.66
C SER A 82 -27.45 -5.77 -9.79
N VAL A 83 -26.37 -6.25 -9.18
CA VAL A 83 -25.41 -5.40 -8.46
C VAL A 83 -24.54 -4.60 -9.41
N LEU A 84 -24.15 -5.18 -10.55
CA LEU A 84 -23.47 -4.45 -11.62
C LEU A 84 -24.36 -3.37 -12.25
N GLU A 85 -25.67 -3.60 -12.39
CA GLU A 85 -26.61 -2.57 -12.82
C GLU A 85 -26.68 -1.39 -11.83
N ALA A 86 -26.29 -1.59 -10.56
CA ALA A 86 -26.18 -0.51 -9.57
C ALA A 86 -24.83 0.26 -9.66
N PHE A 87 -23.91 -0.16 -10.53
CA PHE A 87 -22.60 0.49 -10.78
C PHE A 87 -22.73 1.98 -11.12
N PRO A 88 -23.62 2.41 -12.03
CA PRO A 88 -23.81 3.83 -12.36
C PRO A 88 -24.30 4.70 -11.21
N SER A 89 -25.00 4.09 -10.24
CA SER A 89 -25.61 4.83 -9.12
C SER A 89 -24.60 5.22 -8.04
N ILE A 90 -23.35 4.76 -8.14
CA ILE A 90 -22.28 5.16 -7.22
C ILE A 90 -21.73 6.50 -7.68
N SER A 91 -21.80 7.49 -6.81
CA SER A 91 -21.41 8.88 -7.07
C SER A 91 -19.95 9.05 -7.50
N GLN A 92 -19.07 8.09 -7.20
CA GLN A 92 -17.67 8.07 -7.63
C GLN A 92 -17.47 7.53 -9.05
N LEU A 93 -18.43 6.76 -9.57
CA LEU A 93 -18.30 6.10 -10.86
C LEU A 93 -19.05 6.85 -11.96
N GLN A 94 -20.24 7.43 -11.74
CA GLN A 94 -20.93 8.34 -12.69
C GLN A 94 -20.83 7.94 -14.19
N ASN A 95 -21.07 6.67 -14.53
CA ASN A 95 -20.93 6.10 -15.89
C ASN A 95 -19.50 6.02 -16.47
N LYS A 96 -18.47 6.22 -15.66
CA LYS A 96 -17.06 6.08 -16.02
C LYS A 96 -16.65 4.61 -15.94
N SER A 97 -15.72 4.20 -16.79
CA SER A 97 -15.03 2.92 -16.67
C SER A 97 -14.19 2.87 -15.38
N LEU A 98 -13.84 1.66 -14.91
CA LEU A 98 -12.94 1.51 -13.76
C LEU A 98 -11.57 2.16 -13.99
N VAL A 99 -11.09 2.19 -15.23
CA VAL A 99 -9.82 2.81 -15.60
C VAL A 99 -9.91 4.33 -15.46
N GLU A 100 -10.99 4.94 -15.93
CA GLU A 100 -11.24 6.38 -15.79
C GLU A 100 -11.43 6.78 -14.32
N ALA A 101 -12.21 6.00 -13.56
CA ALA A 101 -12.39 6.23 -12.13
C ALA A 101 -11.07 6.13 -11.36
N ASN A 102 -10.20 5.17 -11.70
CA ASN A 102 -8.87 5.08 -11.11
C ASN A 102 -8.03 6.32 -11.46
N LYS A 103 -8.06 6.79 -12.70
CA LYS A 103 -7.32 7.99 -13.13
C LYS A 103 -7.80 9.25 -12.41
N GLU A 104 -9.10 9.42 -12.23
CA GLU A 104 -9.67 10.54 -11.47
C GLU A 104 -9.31 10.49 -9.99
N PHE A 105 -9.27 9.29 -9.40
CA PHE A 105 -8.80 9.11 -8.02
C PHE A 105 -7.35 9.61 -7.86
N LEU A 106 -6.46 9.31 -8.81
CA LEU A 106 -5.11 9.85 -8.79
C LEU A 106 -5.10 11.38 -8.90
N GLY A 107 -5.88 11.96 -9.82
CA GLY A 107 -5.90 13.40 -10.06
C GLY A 107 -6.34 14.23 -8.83
N ARG A 108 -7.10 13.62 -7.91
CA ARG A 108 -7.50 14.26 -6.65
C ARG A 108 -6.44 14.14 -5.54
N HIS A 109 -5.44 13.27 -5.70
CA HIS A 109 -4.51 12.88 -4.64
C HIS A 109 -3.06 12.74 -5.13
N GLU A 110 -2.65 13.54 -6.12
CA GLU A 110 -1.33 13.44 -6.76
C GLU A 110 -0.14 13.62 -5.79
N ASP A 111 -0.37 14.35 -4.70
CA ASP A 111 0.62 14.66 -3.66
C ASP A 111 0.72 13.58 -2.56
N SER A 112 -0.23 12.66 -2.51
CA SER A 112 -0.27 11.66 -1.43
C SER A 112 0.33 10.32 -1.87
N LEU A 113 1.42 9.93 -1.21
CA LEU A 113 2.10 8.65 -1.44
C LEU A 113 1.15 7.44 -1.37
N VAL A 114 0.31 7.34 -0.34
CA VAL A 114 -0.60 6.19 -0.16
C VAL A 114 -1.71 6.10 -1.21
N HIS A 115 -2.18 7.24 -1.72
CA HIS A 115 -3.19 7.29 -2.79
C HIS A 115 -2.56 6.94 -4.14
N ARG A 116 -1.36 7.45 -4.43
CA ARG A 116 -0.55 7.04 -5.59
C ARG A 116 -0.29 5.54 -5.59
N ALA A 117 0.05 4.97 -4.44
CA ALA A 117 0.25 3.53 -4.30
C ALA A 117 -1.04 2.73 -4.54
N ALA A 118 -2.19 3.21 -4.06
CA ALA A 118 -3.48 2.59 -4.36
C ALA A 118 -3.84 2.66 -5.84
N TYR A 119 -3.63 3.82 -6.48
CA TYR A 119 -3.80 3.98 -7.92
C TYR A 119 -2.95 2.98 -8.70
N ALA A 120 -1.66 2.91 -8.38
CA ALA A 120 -0.68 2.06 -9.05
C ALA A 120 -1.04 0.56 -8.91
N GLU A 121 -1.44 0.13 -7.72
CA GLU A 121 -1.92 -1.24 -7.48
C GLU A 121 -3.16 -1.53 -8.35
N MET A 122 -4.15 -0.63 -8.34
CA MET A 122 -5.37 -0.82 -9.12
C MET A 122 -5.11 -0.75 -10.63
N LEU A 123 -4.14 0.05 -11.06
CA LEU A 123 -3.72 0.13 -12.46
C LEU A 123 -3.18 -1.23 -12.93
N CYS A 124 -2.34 -1.89 -12.12
CA CYS A 124 -1.82 -3.21 -12.46
C CYS A 124 -2.88 -4.30 -12.45
N LEU A 125 -3.88 -4.21 -11.56
CA LEU A 125 -4.99 -5.16 -11.53
C LEU A 125 -5.91 -5.00 -12.75
N LEU A 126 -6.14 -3.76 -13.19
CA LEU A 126 -6.97 -3.46 -14.36
C LEU A 126 -6.23 -3.74 -15.68
N ASP A 127 -4.94 -3.44 -15.74
CA ASP A 127 -4.08 -3.64 -16.90
C ASP A 127 -2.65 -4.06 -16.46
N PRO A 128 -2.36 -5.38 -16.46
CA PRO A 128 -1.05 -5.90 -16.07
C PRO A 128 0.11 -5.41 -16.96
N SER A 129 -0.16 -4.95 -18.19
CA SER A 129 0.89 -4.45 -19.09
C SER A 129 1.48 -3.11 -18.64
N ARG A 130 0.74 -2.36 -17.82
CA ARG A 130 1.12 -1.03 -17.31
C ARG A 130 1.86 -1.07 -15.98
N LYS A 131 2.36 -2.24 -15.59
CA LYS A 131 3.10 -2.43 -14.34
C LYS A 131 4.30 -1.50 -14.19
N THR A 132 5.07 -1.31 -15.25
CA THR A 132 6.25 -0.42 -15.26
C THR A 132 5.86 1.04 -15.07
N GLU A 133 4.74 1.48 -15.65
CA GLU A 133 4.18 2.82 -15.43
C GLU A 133 3.75 3.01 -13.97
N ALA A 134 3.08 2.01 -13.39
CA ALA A 134 2.63 2.03 -12.01
C ALA A 134 3.79 2.13 -11.00
N ILE A 135 4.89 1.42 -11.25
CA ILE A 135 6.11 1.49 -10.40
C ILE A 135 6.74 2.88 -10.49
N LYS A 136 6.97 3.38 -11.71
CA LYS A 136 7.53 4.73 -11.92
C LYS A 136 6.72 5.80 -11.21
N LEU A 137 5.40 5.69 -11.23
CA LEU A 137 4.53 6.63 -10.53
C LEU A 137 4.75 6.66 -9.01
N ILE A 138 5.09 5.52 -8.40
CA ILE A 138 5.44 5.44 -6.97
C ILE A 138 6.85 6.01 -6.74
N GLU A 139 7.80 5.71 -7.62
CA GLU A 139 9.19 6.19 -7.52
C GLU A 139 9.27 7.71 -7.64
N ASP A 140 8.61 8.28 -8.66
CA ASP A 140 8.57 9.72 -8.96
C ASP A 140 7.87 10.55 -7.88
N SER A 141 7.23 9.92 -6.89
CA SER A 141 6.68 10.67 -5.77
C SER A 141 7.82 11.29 -4.96
N THR A 142 7.73 12.61 -4.74
CA THR A 142 8.74 13.39 -4.02
C THR A 142 8.19 13.82 -2.66
N ASN A 143 8.97 13.63 -1.60
CA ASN A 143 8.67 14.08 -0.23
C ASN A 143 8.96 15.60 -0.04
N LYS A 144 9.34 16.29 -1.12
CA LYS A 144 9.82 17.67 -1.11
C LYS A 144 9.04 18.49 -2.13
N VAL A 145 7.88 18.98 -1.73
CA VAL A 145 7.26 20.10 -2.45
C VAL A 145 7.98 21.37 -1.99
N LEU A 146 8.56 22.08 -2.95
CA LEU A 146 9.18 23.42 -2.88
C LEU A 146 8.81 24.21 -1.60
N GLY A 147 9.65 24.13 -0.57
CA GLY A 147 9.62 25.03 0.59
C GLY A 147 8.76 24.62 1.79
N VAL A 148 7.90 23.60 1.69
CA VAL A 148 7.17 23.04 2.84
C VAL A 148 7.29 21.52 2.79
N ALA A 149 8.14 20.96 3.66
CA ALA A 149 8.27 19.51 3.80
C ALA A 149 6.93 18.94 4.31
N ARG A 150 6.14 18.33 3.42
CA ARG A 150 5.00 17.51 3.83
C ARG A 150 5.56 16.13 4.16
N GLU A 151 5.97 15.95 5.41
CA GLU A 151 6.62 14.72 5.88
C GLU A 151 5.74 13.50 5.61
N TRP A 152 6.19 12.62 4.72
CA TRP A 152 5.64 11.27 4.66
C TRP A 152 5.77 10.57 6.00
N LYS A 153 4.69 9.91 6.43
CA LYS A 153 4.72 9.15 7.67
C LYS A 153 5.47 7.85 7.41
N LEU A 154 6.33 7.45 8.35
CA LEU A 154 7.08 6.19 8.26
C LEU A 154 6.17 4.97 7.97
N LYS A 155 4.98 4.93 8.58
CA LYS A 155 3.98 3.89 8.34
C LYS A 155 3.56 3.79 6.87
N ASP A 156 3.48 4.92 6.17
CA ASP A 156 3.07 5.00 4.78
C ASP A 156 4.20 4.51 3.87
N CYS A 157 5.45 4.87 4.19
CA CYS A 157 6.63 4.35 3.52
C CYS A 157 6.76 2.83 3.65
N ILE A 158 6.51 2.29 4.85
CA ILE A 158 6.52 0.83 5.10
C ILE A 158 5.42 0.14 4.27
N ALA A 159 4.22 0.72 4.22
CA ALA A 159 3.11 0.16 3.44
C ALA A 159 3.45 0.11 1.95
N VAL A 160 4.02 1.18 1.39
CA VAL A 160 4.45 1.22 -0.02
C VAL A 160 5.60 0.26 -0.29
N HIS A 161 6.58 0.16 0.60
CA HIS A 161 7.68 -0.79 0.45
C HIS A 161 7.17 -2.24 0.39
N LYS A 162 6.28 -2.61 1.31
CA LYS A 162 5.63 -3.93 1.30
C LYS A 162 4.83 -4.16 0.02
N LEU A 163 4.14 -3.13 -0.47
CA LEU A 163 3.38 -3.22 -1.72
C LEU A 163 4.30 -3.51 -2.92
N LEU A 164 5.43 -2.80 -3.03
CA LEU A 164 6.43 -3.00 -4.08
C LEU A 164 7.02 -4.42 -4.05
N GLU A 165 7.34 -4.93 -2.87
CA GLU A 165 7.85 -6.30 -2.72
C GLU A 165 6.81 -7.37 -3.05
N THR A 166 5.56 -7.21 -2.58
CA THR A 166 4.57 -8.30 -2.62
C THR A 166 3.69 -8.29 -3.85
N VAL A 167 3.23 -7.12 -4.29
CA VAL A 167 2.31 -6.98 -5.42
C VAL A 167 3.07 -6.74 -6.71
N PHE A 168 4.11 -5.90 -6.66
CA PHE A 168 4.92 -5.59 -7.84
C PHE A 168 6.11 -6.54 -8.01
N LEU A 169 6.50 -7.32 -6.99
CA LEU A 169 7.69 -8.19 -7.04
C LEU A 169 8.94 -7.42 -7.50
N ASP A 170 9.03 -6.13 -7.15
CA ASP A 170 10.11 -5.24 -7.56
C ASP A 170 10.91 -4.80 -6.34
N SER A 171 11.93 -5.59 -6.03
CA SER A 171 12.82 -5.37 -4.89
C SER A 171 13.72 -4.13 -5.08
N GLU A 172 14.03 -3.78 -6.34
CA GLU A 172 14.89 -2.64 -6.66
C GLU A 172 14.14 -1.32 -6.40
N ALA A 173 12.90 -1.20 -6.90
CA ALA A 173 12.03 -0.07 -6.60
C ALA A 173 11.75 0.04 -5.09
N ALA A 174 11.58 -1.09 -4.41
CA ALA A 174 11.38 -1.14 -2.97
C ALA A 174 12.61 -0.61 -2.18
N SER A 175 13.82 -0.95 -2.63
CA SER A 175 15.09 -0.50 -2.05
C SER A 175 15.38 0.97 -2.35
N SER A 176 15.16 1.40 -3.59
CA SER A 176 15.26 2.80 -4.02
C SER A 176 14.37 3.69 -3.16
N LYS A 177 13.11 3.25 -2.93
CA LYS A 177 12.18 3.99 -2.08
C LYS A 177 12.65 4.08 -0.64
N ARG A 178 13.11 2.97 -0.06
CA ARG A 178 13.68 2.95 1.30
C ARG A 178 14.85 3.95 1.43
N SER A 179 15.73 3.99 0.44
CA SER A 179 16.90 4.87 0.40
C SER A 179 16.50 6.35 0.35
N SER A 180 15.47 6.69 -0.43
CA SER A 180 14.95 8.07 -0.50
C SER A 180 14.32 8.58 0.81
N VAL A 181 13.77 7.67 1.63
CA VAL A 181 13.10 8.00 2.90
C VAL A 181 14.13 8.15 4.02
N MET A 182 15.23 7.41 3.97
CA MET A 182 16.28 7.41 4.99
C MET A 182 17.68 7.53 4.37
N PRO A 183 18.02 8.70 3.78
CA PRO A 183 19.28 8.86 3.05
C PRO A 183 20.53 8.58 3.92
N ASP A 184 20.46 8.87 5.22
CA ASP A 184 21.60 8.77 6.16
C ASP A 184 21.60 7.48 7.03
N SER A 185 20.80 6.47 6.68
CA SER A 185 20.77 5.22 7.43
C SER A 185 22.02 4.37 7.20
N VAL A 186 22.66 3.91 8.28
CA VAL A 186 23.82 2.99 8.30
C VAL A 186 23.56 1.70 7.50
N TYR A 187 22.29 1.31 7.36
CA TYR A 187 21.89 0.14 6.57
C TYR A 187 22.09 0.35 5.06
N ASN A 188 21.96 1.58 4.56
CA ASN A 188 22.12 1.90 3.14
C ASN A 188 23.60 1.97 2.71
N SER A 189 24.51 2.35 3.62
CA SER A 189 25.96 2.29 3.39
C SER A 189 26.49 0.86 3.20
N SER A 190 25.82 -0.12 3.81
CA SER A 190 26.18 -1.55 3.74
C SER A 190 25.83 -2.20 2.40
N LEU A 191 24.85 -1.65 1.68
CA LEU A 191 24.45 -2.12 0.34
C LEU A 191 25.35 -1.54 -0.75
N LYS A 192 25.76 -0.26 -0.62
CA LYS A 192 26.68 0.40 -1.56
C LYS A 192 28.09 -0.21 -1.59
N SER A 193 28.49 -0.92 -0.54
CA SER A 193 29.80 -1.58 -0.46
C SER A 193 29.85 -2.89 -1.26
N ASN A 194 28.71 -3.44 -1.68
CA ASN A 194 28.64 -4.70 -2.43
C ASN A 194 28.66 -4.54 -3.97
N GLU A 195 28.51 -3.31 -4.50
CA GLU A 195 28.53 -3.06 -5.96
C GLU A 195 29.90 -2.64 -6.51
N ASN A 196 30.84 -2.26 -5.64
CA ASN A 196 32.23 -2.05 -6.04
C ASN A 196 32.99 -3.34 -5.72
N GLY A 197 33.14 -4.20 -6.74
CA GLY A 197 34.01 -5.36 -6.70
C GLY A 197 35.47 -4.95 -6.58
N ASP A 198 35.88 -4.62 -5.37
CA ASP A 198 37.26 -4.70 -4.91
C ASP A 198 37.24 -5.54 -3.65
N THR A 199 37.67 -6.80 -3.77
CA THR A 199 37.92 -7.67 -2.63
C THR A 199 39.06 -7.10 -1.78
N PRO A 200 38.86 -6.78 -0.50
CA PRO A 200 39.94 -6.76 0.45
C PRO A 200 39.92 -8.09 1.20
N ASN A 201 40.91 -8.93 0.91
CA ASN A 201 41.33 -9.97 1.86
C ASN A 201 41.66 -9.29 3.19
N HIS A 202 40.88 -9.50 4.26
CA HIS A 202 41.38 -10.01 5.55
C HIS A 202 40.26 -10.20 6.61
N PRO A 203 40.54 -10.87 7.76
CA PRO A 203 39.82 -12.04 8.21
C PRO A 203 38.80 -11.73 9.32
N MET A 204 38.05 -12.77 9.63
CA MET A 204 37.14 -12.84 10.76
C MET A 204 37.85 -12.55 12.09
N GLY A 205 37.37 -11.51 12.79
CA GLY A 205 37.44 -11.25 14.22
C GLY A 205 38.73 -11.58 14.97
N GLN A 206 39.52 -10.55 15.29
CA GLN A 206 40.21 -10.47 16.57
C GLN A 206 40.15 -9.04 17.11
N THR A 207 39.67 -8.95 18.34
CA THR A 207 39.74 -7.78 19.23
C THR A 207 41.21 -7.50 19.53
N GLU A 208 41.79 -6.45 18.96
CA GLU A 208 43.02 -5.85 19.49
C GLU A 208 42.80 -4.35 19.65
N LEU A 209 42.84 -3.92 20.92
CA LEU A 209 42.89 -2.52 21.33
C LEU A 209 44.29 -2.01 21.02
N ASN A 210 44.40 -1.06 20.10
CA ASN A 210 45.69 -0.46 19.77
C ASN A 210 46.03 0.58 20.86
N ASP A 211 47.22 0.46 21.45
CA ASP A 211 47.77 1.25 22.57
C ASP A 211 47.84 2.79 22.36
N GLY A 212 47.38 3.29 21.22
CA GLY A 212 47.30 4.74 20.93
C GLY A 212 46.08 5.45 21.54
N GLN A 213 45.05 4.73 22.01
CA GLN A 213 43.85 5.34 22.61
C GLN A 213 43.91 5.48 24.15
N LEU A 214 44.94 4.94 24.81
CA LEU A 214 45.03 4.96 26.29
C LEU A 214 45.63 6.26 26.86
N GLU A 215 46.37 7.04 26.06
CA GLU A 215 46.96 8.31 26.51
C GLU A 215 45.95 9.49 26.49
N ALA A 216 44.81 9.33 25.81
CA ALA A 216 43.76 10.36 25.77
C ALA A 216 42.95 10.47 27.09
N PHE A 217 43.10 9.52 28.02
CA PHE A 217 42.36 9.49 29.29
C PHE A 217 43.18 9.95 30.51
N LYS A 218 44.47 10.28 30.36
CA LYS A 218 45.31 10.76 31.48
C LYS A 218 45.21 12.26 31.76
N SER A 219 44.58 13.05 30.88
CA SER A 219 44.50 14.52 31.02
C SER A 219 43.25 15.04 31.75
N LEU A 220 42.37 14.17 32.23
CA LEU A 220 41.18 14.55 33.01
C LEU A 220 41.45 14.37 34.51
N THR A 221 42.12 15.34 35.12
CA THR A 221 42.15 15.49 36.58
C THR A 221 40.96 16.36 37.00
N VAL A 222 40.08 15.83 37.85
CA VAL A 222 39.04 16.63 38.52
C VAL A 222 39.62 17.09 39.85
N SER A 223 39.89 18.40 39.96
CA SER A 223 40.17 19.04 41.25
C SER A 223 38.89 19.03 42.10
N THR A 224 39.03 18.61 43.35
CA THR A 224 37.98 18.62 44.38
C THR A 224 37.78 20.01 44.95
#